data_AF-A0A353PWI4-F1
#
_entry.id   AF-A0A353PWI4-F1
#
_cell.length_a   1.000
_cell.length_b   1.000
_cell.length_c   1.000
_cell.angle_alpha   90.00
_cell.angle_beta   90.00
_cell.angle_gamma   90.00
#
_symmetry.space_group_name_H-M   'P 1'
#
loop_
_entity.id
_entity.type
_entity.pdbx_description
1 polymer ?
#
loop_
_entity_poly.entity_id
_entity_poly.type
_entity_poly.pdbx_seq_one_letter_code
_entity_poly.pdbx_strand_id
1 'polypeptide(L)'
;MKKNESIGTGPNIKTIDLNSEAHAVAKINGKTIFIEPMKVNTFSKSNTENQLLQDEHYGALPDEIIDCKIIADKKNFFLGELISINTKSTKRIKPQCPIFGLCGGCSLQHLSYDAQLAFKQNLVLQNLKRLGSVNQIENNIKIENIIGMENPWQYRNKAEFPIGSIFDSTFNLTADSKTDSQNLHAGFYKKKTHEIIST
;
A
#
# COMPACT_ATOMS: atom_id res chain seq x y z
N MET A 1 -9.60 28.31 10.39
CA MET A 1 -8.36 28.08 11.14
C MET A 1 -7.33 27.52 10.18
N LYS A 2 -6.22 28.24 9.96
CA LYS A 2 -5.13 27.84 9.06
C LYS A 2 -4.31 26.76 9.77
N LYS A 3 -4.25 25.54 9.24
CA LYS A 3 -3.31 24.52 9.71
C LYS A 3 -1.97 24.75 9.02
N ASN A 4 -0.94 24.95 9.83
CA ASN A 4 0.40 25.39 9.46
C ASN A 4 1.17 24.30 8.71
N GLU A 5 1.77 24.67 7.59
CA GLU A 5 2.82 23.90 6.91
C GLU A 5 4.13 24.08 7.70
N SER A 6 4.69 23.00 8.26
CA SER A 6 6.04 23.00 8.81
C SER A 6 7.02 22.45 7.78
N ILE A 7 8.03 23.26 7.45
CA ILE A 7 9.06 22.96 6.43
C ILE A 7 10.09 22.00 7.05
N GLY A 8 10.03 20.72 6.68
CA GLY A 8 11.06 19.73 6.99
C GLY A 8 12.28 19.89 6.09
N THR A 9 13.47 19.80 6.67
CA THR A 9 14.78 20.09 6.05
C THR A 9 15.18 19.04 4.99
N GLY A 10 15.01 19.39 3.71
CA GLY A 10 15.48 18.66 2.52
C GLY A 10 14.66 19.10 1.29
N PRO A 11 15.22 19.22 0.08
CA PRO A 11 14.64 20.09 -0.95
C PRO A 11 13.26 19.68 -1.52
N ASN A 12 12.66 18.56 -1.11
CA ASN A 12 11.34 18.11 -1.59
C ASN A 12 10.52 17.28 -0.57
N ILE A 13 10.83 17.31 0.73
CA ILE A 13 10.05 16.60 1.76
C ILE A 13 8.98 17.55 2.33
N LYS A 14 7.74 17.08 2.42
CA LYS A 14 6.62 17.81 3.01
C LYS A 14 5.86 16.94 4.02
N THR A 15 5.57 17.53 5.17
CA THR A 15 4.62 16.96 6.14
C THR A 15 3.19 17.25 5.66
N ILE A 16 2.36 16.21 5.61
CA ILE A 16 1.01 16.25 5.06
C ILE A 16 0.04 15.60 6.03
N ASP A 17 -1.03 16.32 6.34
CA ASP A 17 -2.21 15.83 7.05
C ASP A 17 -3.19 15.23 6.02
N LEU A 18 -3.40 13.91 6.07
CA LEU A 18 -4.30 13.20 5.16
C LEU A 18 -5.74 13.35 5.63
N ASN A 19 -6.61 13.75 4.71
CA ASN A 19 -8.01 13.98 5.03
C ASN A 19 -8.68 12.68 5.52
N SER A 20 -9.59 12.84 6.48
CA SER A 20 -10.55 11.85 6.98
C SER A 20 -11.49 11.26 5.92
N GLU A 21 -11.57 11.89 4.74
CA GLU A 21 -12.25 11.30 3.59
C GLU A 21 -11.59 9.97 3.21
N ALA A 22 -12.41 8.99 2.79
CA ALA A 22 -12.07 7.57 2.66
C ALA A 22 -10.89 7.21 1.72
N HIS A 23 -10.16 8.19 1.16
CA HIS A 23 -9.16 7.99 0.11
C HIS A 23 -7.73 8.42 0.48
N ALA A 24 -7.45 8.81 1.73
CA ALA A 24 -6.10 9.19 2.17
C ALA A 24 -5.48 10.25 1.24
N VAL A 25 -6.27 11.27 0.91
CA VAL A 25 -5.91 12.31 -0.06
C VAL A 25 -5.58 13.60 0.67
N ALA A 26 -4.58 14.32 0.17
CA ALA A 26 -4.33 15.71 0.52
C ALA A 26 -4.22 16.58 -0.74
N LYS A 27 -4.30 17.91 -0.55
CA LYS A 27 -4.11 18.89 -1.61
C LYS A 27 -2.97 19.82 -1.25
N ILE A 28 -2.06 20.04 -2.20
CA ILE A 28 -0.97 21.01 -2.12
C ILE A 28 -1.17 21.99 -3.27
N ASN A 29 -1.26 23.30 -2.99
CA ASN A 29 -1.45 24.34 -4.01
C ASN A 29 -2.61 24.04 -4.97
N GLY A 30 -3.72 23.48 -4.46
CA GLY A 30 -4.90 23.11 -5.26
C GLY A 30 -4.79 21.81 -6.06
N LYS A 31 -3.61 21.18 -6.15
CA LYS A 31 -3.42 19.87 -6.78
C LYS A 31 -3.52 18.74 -5.76
N THR A 32 -4.16 17.65 -6.14
CA THR A 32 -4.21 16.42 -5.34
C THR A 32 -2.82 15.78 -5.27
N ILE A 33 -2.39 15.28 -4.11
CA ILE A 33 -1.21 14.42 -4.01
C ILE A 33 -1.62 12.95 -3.88
N PHE A 34 -0.99 12.10 -4.68
CA PHE A 34 -1.08 10.64 -4.56
C PHE A 34 0.19 10.13 -3.90
N ILE A 35 0.04 9.44 -2.77
CA ILE A 35 1.17 8.90 -2.02
C ILE A 35 1.34 7.44 -2.40
N GLU A 36 2.47 7.12 -3.03
CA GLU A 36 2.93 5.74 -3.18
C GLU A 36 3.65 5.30 -1.89
N PRO A 37 3.56 4.00 -1.54
CA PRO A 37 4.37 3.45 -0.47
C PRO A 37 5.86 3.63 -0.75
N MET A 38 6.68 3.66 0.31
CA MET A 38 8.14 3.75 0.16
C MET A 38 8.67 2.58 -0.67
N LYS A 39 9.53 2.87 -1.65
CA LYS A 39 10.19 1.83 -2.42
C LYS A 39 11.29 1.19 -1.59
N VAL A 40 11.06 -0.04 -1.15
CA VAL A 40 12.11 -0.84 -0.49
C VAL A 40 13.04 -1.38 -1.56
N ASN A 41 14.31 -0.95 -1.53
CA ASN A 41 15.35 -1.65 -2.27
C ASN A 41 15.56 -3.00 -1.60
N THR A 42 15.27 -4.09 -2.31
CA THR A 42 15.28 -5.47 -1.80
C THR A 42 16.68 -6.04 -1.47
N PHE A 43 17.65 -5.21 -1.08
CA PHE A 43 19.05 -5.61 -0.86
C PHE A 43 19.77 -4.94 0.33
N SER A 44 19.15 -4.88 1.51
CA SER A 44 19.92 -4.74 2.75
C SER A 44 19.78 -5.99 3.62
N LYS A 45 20.72 -6.93 3.43
CA LYS A 45 21.06 -7.93 4.45
C LYS A 45 21.64 -7.18 5.66
N SER A 46 20.80 -6.71 6.57
CA SER A 46 21.24 -6.49 7.95
C SER A 46 20.07 -6.69 8.92
N ASN A 47 20.31 -7.54 9.93
CA ASN A 47 19.27 -8.22 10.72
C ASN A 47 18.72 -7.40 11.90
N THR A 48 18.88 -6.07 11.92
CA THR A 48 18.53 -5.26 13.09
C THR A 48 17.72 -3.99 12.80
N GLU A 49 17.66 -3.50 11.56
CA GLU A 49 16.84 -2.32 11.18
C GLU A 49 15.45 -2.68 10.62
N ASN A 50 15.20 -3.97 10.40
CA ASN A 50 14.00 -4.49 9.70
C ASN A 50 12.66 -4.34 10.43
N GLN A 51 12.64 -3.82 11.67
CA GLN A 51 11.41 -3.70 12.45
C GLN A 51 10.78 -2.30 12.37
N LEU A 52 11.58 -1.25 12.17
CA LEU A 52 11.10 0.14 12.07
C LEU A 52 10.55 0.47 10.68
N LEU A 53 11.04 -0.22 9.64
CA LEU A 53 10.64 0.00 8.25
C LEU A 53 9.30 -0.66 7.88
N GLN A 54 8.76 -1.57 8.70
CA GLN A 54 7.58 -2.38 8.35
C GLN A 54 6.31 -1.54 8.12
N ASP A 55 6.13 -0.43 8.83
CA ASP A 55 4.90 0.36 8.74
C ASP A 55 4.87 1.30 7.51
N GLU A 56 6.04 1.68 6.98
CA GLU A 56 6.23 2.67 5.90
C GLU A 56 6.10 2.06 4.50
N HIS A 57 6.20 0.74 4.40
CA HIS A 57 6.24 0.03 3.13
C HIS A 57 4.87 -0.19 2.49
N TYR A 58 3.79 -0.04 3.25
CA TYR A 58 2.46 -0.53 2.83
C TYR A 58 1.47 0.57 2.43
N GLY A 59 1.91 1.83 2.51
CA GLY A 59 1.15 3.01 2.14
C GLY A 59 0.53 3.71 3.35
N ALA A 60 -0.03 4.90 3.09
CA ALA A 60 -0.68 5.74 4.09
C ALA A 60 -2.20 5.51 4.12
N LEU A 61 -2.80 5.74 5.28
CA LEU A 61 -4.24 5.66 5.51
C LEU A 61 -4.86 7.06 5.69
N PRO A 62 -6.19 7.21 5.57
CA PRO A 62 -6.87 8.42 6.00
C PRO A 62 -6.63 8.69 7.49
N ASP A 63 -6.71 9.95 7.89
CA ASP A 63 -6.48 10.42 9.27
C ASP A 63 -5.02 10.29 9.76
N GLU A 64 -4.05 10.20 8.84
CA GLU A 64 -2.63 10.12 9.18
C GLU A 64 -1.89 11.42 8.87
N ILE A 65 -0.91 11.74 9.72
CA ILE A 65 0.07 12.78 9.44
C ILE A 65 1.33 12.07 8.98
N ILE A 66 1.79 12.36 7.76
CA ILE A 66 2.93 11.69 7.14
C ILE A 66 3.97 12.70 6.67
N ASP A 67 5.23 12.27 6.59
CA ASP A 67 6.20 12.95 5.74
C ASP A 67 6.27 12.24 4.40
N CYS A 68 6.17 13.01 3.32
CA CYS A 68 6.30 12.48 1.97
C CYS A 68 7.30 13.28 1.14
N LYS A 69 7.97 12.61 0.22
CA LYS A 69 8.86 13.21 -0.76
C LYS A 69 8.14 13.35 -2.09
N ILE A 70 8.07 14.56 -2.64
CA ILE A 70 7.47 14.76 -3.97
C ILE A 70 8.43 14.20 -5.03
N ILE A 71 7.97 13.20 -5.78
CA ILE A 71 8.74 12.54 -6.85
C ILE A 71 8.46 13.19 -8.21
N ALA A 72 7.21 13.60 -8.45
CA ALA A 72 6.83 14.21 -9.72
C ALA A 72 5.71 15.25 -9.55
N ASP A 73 5.86 16.37 -10.24
CA ASP A 73 4.79 17.34 -10.45
C ASP A 73 4.14 17.08 -11.82
N LYS A 74 2.85 16.75 -11.81
CA LYS A 74 2.03 16.61 -13.01
C LYS A 74 1.02 17.74 -13.08
N LYS A 75 0.41 17.91 -14.26
CA LYS A 75 -0.54 19.01 -14.54
C LYS A 75 -1.66 19.12 -13.50
N ASN A 76 -2.22 17.99 -13.07
CA ASN A 76 -3.39 17.94 -12.18
C ASN A 76 -3.10 17.37 -10.78
N PHE A 77 -1.93 16.77 -10.57
CA PHE A 77 -1.61 16.06 -9.33
C PHE A 77 -0.11 15.99 -9.05
N PHE A 78 0.26 15.77 -7.80
CA PHE A 78 1.60 15.41 -7.38
C PHE A 78 1.69 13.90 -7.15
N LEU A 79 2.83 13.31 -7.49
CA LEU A 79 3.20 11.97 -7.04
C LEU A 79 4.19 12.10 -5.88
N GLY A 80 3.84 11.54 -4.73
CA GLY A 80 4.68 11.52 -3.54
C GLY A 80 5.08 10.10 -3.14
N GLU A 81 6.22 9.97 -2.49
CA GLU A 81 6.67 8.75 -1.82
C GLU A 81 6.52 8.94 -0.32
N LEU A 82 5.88 7.99 0.37
CA LEU A 82 5.83 7.96 1.83
C LEU A 82 7.25 7.81 2.39
N ILE A 83 7.63 8.69 3.31
CA ILE A 83 8.91 8.61 4.01
C ILE A 83 8.70 8.10 5.44
N SER A 84 7.76 8.69 6.16
CA SER A 84 7.44 8.29 7.54
C SER A 84 5.99 8.60 7.88
N ILE A 85 5.47 7.92 8.89
CA ILE A 85 4.14 8.19 9.46
C ILE A 85 4.33 8.81 10.85
N ASN A 86 4.09 10.11 10.96
CA ASN A 86 4.23 10.88 12.19
C ASN A 86 3.05 10.67 13.15
N THR A 87 1.85 10.46 12.61
CA THR A 87 0.65 10.12 13.41
C THR A 87 -0.13 9.04 12.68
N LYS A 88 -0.28 7.89 13.34
CA LYS A 88 -0.98 6.72 12.80
C LYS A 88 -2.49 6.84 13.00
N SER A 89 -3.25 6.34 12.03
CA SER A 89 -4.69 6.24 12.14
C SER A 89 -5.07 5.22 13.22
N THR A 90 -6.14 5.46 13.96
CA THR A 90 -6.67 4.49 14.94
C THR A 90 -7.16 3.20 14.28
N LYS A 91 -7.42 3.26 12.97
CA LYS A 91 -7.85 2.12 12.14
C LYS A 91 -6.65 1.32 11.58
N ARG A 92 -5.41 1.79 11.77
CA ARG A 92 -4.21 1.08 11.32
C ARG A 92 -3.97 -0.15 12.19
N ILE A 93 -3.73 -1.29 11.57
CA ILE A 93 -3.32 -2.53 12.25
C ILE A 93 -2.02 -3.06 11.65
N LYS A 94 -1.29 -3.87 12.40
CA LYS A 94 -0.14 -4.60 11.87
C LYS A 94 -0.63 -5.72 10.93
N PRO A 95 -0.18 -5.76 9.67
CA PRO A 95 -0.48 -6.87 8.76
C PRO A 95 -0.02 -8.22 9.33
N GLN A 96 -0.82 -9.27 9.12
CA GLN A 96 -0.44 -10.63 9.53
C GLN A 96 0.52 -11.31 8.54
N CYS A 97 0.44 -10.95 7.26
CA CYS A 97 1.33 -11.53 6.24
C CYS A 97 2.71 -10.86 6.28
N PRO A 98 3.80 -11.63 6.45
CA PRO A 98 5.16 -11.07 6.58
C PRO A 98 5.67 -10.40 5.31
N ILE A 99 5.16 -10.79 4.14
CA ILE A 99 5.54 -10.24 2.84
C ILE A 99 4.50 -9.27 2.28
N PHE A 100 3.54 -8.84 3.11
CA PHE A 100 2.57 -7.82 2.73
C PHE A 100 3.31 -6.59 2.18
N GLY A 101 2.70 -5.87 1.23
CA GLY A 101 3.29 -4.70 0.56
C GLY A 101 4.39 -4.97 -0.46
N LEU A 102 5.18 -6.03 -0.26
CA LEU A 102 6.13 -6.51 -1.25
C LEU A 102 5.38 -7.33 -2.32
N CYS A 103 4.54 -8.29 -1.89
CA CYS A 103 3.73 -9.09 -2.79
C CYS A 103 2.48 -8.33 -3.27
N GLY A 104 2.05 -8.59 -4.51
CA GLY A 104 0.85 -7.98 -5.09
C GLY A 104 -0.48 -8.58 -4.62
N GLY A 105 -0.47 -9.53 -3.68
CA GLY A 105 -1.65 -10.36 -3.36
C GLY A 105 -2.71 -9.66 -2.50
N CYS A 106 -2.30 -8.85 -1.53
CA CYS A 106 -3.21 -8.14 -0.63
C CYS A 106 -2.89 -6.65 -0.61
N SER A 107 -3.91 -5.80 -0.47
CA SER A 107 -3.73 -4.33 -0.46
C SER A 107 -4.14 -3.64 0.84
N LEU A 108 -4.98 -4.28 1.68
CA LEU A 108 -5.64 -3.62 2.82
C LEU A 108 -5.32 -4.24 4.19
N GLN A 109 -4.33 -5.13 4.30
CA GLN A 109 -4.05 -5.80 5.60
C GLN A 109 -3.58 -4.85 6.71
N HIS A 110 -3.12 -3.64 6.38
CA HIS A 110 -2.77 -2.61 7.35
C HIS A 110 -3.97 -1.79 7.85
N LEU A 111 -5.19 -2.08 7.37
CA LEU A 111 -6.44 -1.44 7.77
C LEU A 111 -7.31 -2.43 8.56
N SER A 112 -7.88 -2.01 9.69
CA SER A 112 -8.77 -2.86 10.50
C SER A 112 -9.95 -3.37 9.68
N TYR A 113 -10.47 -4.56 10.01
CA TYR A 113 -11.50 -5.20 9.19
C TYR A 113 -12.78 -4.36 9.05
N ASP A 114 -13.26 -3.77 10.15
CA ASP A 114 -14.42 -2.86 10.14
C ASP A 114 -14.17 -1.65 9.24
N ALA A 115 -12.96 -1.10 9.29
CA ALA A 115 -12.57 0.00 8.42
C ALA A 115 -12.42 -0.43 6.95
N GLN A 116 -12.05 -1.68 6.66
CA GLN A 116 -12.07 -2.22 5.29
C GLN A 116 -13.50 -2.31 4.74
N LEU A 117 -14.47 -2.74 5.57
CA LEU A 117 -15.88 -2.79 5.18
C LEU A 117 -16.40 -1.37 4.89
N ALA A 118 -16.16 -0.43 5.80
CA ALA A 118 -16.52 0.98 5.62
C ALA A 118 -15.84 1.60 4.39
N PHE A 119 -14.57 1.30 4.14
CA PHE A 119 -13.83 1.75 2.97
C PHE A 119 -14.49 1.26 1.67
N LYS A 120 -14.80 -0.03 1.58
CA LYS A 120 -15.47 -0.62 0.41
C LYS A 120 -16.88 -0.05 0.21
N GLN A 121 -17.62 0.17 1.30
CA GLN A 121 -18.96 0.77 1.27
C GLN A 121 -18.90 2.17 0.65
N ASN A 122 -17.99 3.00 1.15
CA ASN A 122 -17.75 4.34 0.64
C ASN A 122 -17.30 4.32 -0.82
N LEU A 123 -16.42 3.39 -1.21
CA LEU A 123 -15.98 3.24 -2.59
C LEU A 123 -17.15 2.96 -3.54
N VAL A 124 -18.08 2.09 -3.16
CA VAL A 124 -19.29 1.82 -3.95
C VAL A 124 -20.17 3.07 -4.04
N LEU A 125 -20.45 3.72 -2.91
CA LEU A 125 -21.26 4.95 -2.85
C LEU A 125 -20.68 6.05 -3.74
N GLN A 126 -19.38 6.32 -3.64
CA GLN A 126 -18.71 7.36 -4.43
C GLN A 126 -18.74 7.04 -5.93
N ASN A 127 -18.54 5.78 -6.31
CA ASN A 127 -18.62 5.37 -7.71
C ASN A 127 -20.04 5.52 -8.26
N LEU A 128 -21.08 5.17 -7.50
CA LEU A 128 -22.47 5.36 -7.90
C LEU A 128 -22.83 6.84 -8.04
N LYS A 129 -22.45 7.68 -7.08
CA LYS A 129 -22.64 9.14 -7.15
C LYS A 129 -21.97 9.74 -8.39
N ARG A 130 -20.74 9.31 -8.69
CA ARG A 130 -19.93 9.87 -9.79
C ARG A 130 -20.37 9.40 -11.19
N LEU A 131 -20.66 8.11 -11.34
CA LEU A 131 -20.92 7.50 -12.66
C LEU A 131 -22.40 7.40 -13.00
N GLY A 132 -23.27 7.27 -12.00
CA GLY A 132 -24.67 6.93 -12.23
C GLY A 132 -25.54 8.08 -12.74
N SER A 133 -25.04 9.32 -12.84
CA SER A 133 -25.85 10.53 -13.09
C SER A 133 -27.03 10.70 -12.11
N VAL A 134 -26.99 10.00 -10.97
CA VAL A 134 -28.12 9.94 -10.04
C VAL A 134 -27.88 10.95 -8.92
N ASN A 135 -28.15 12.22 -9.21
CA ASN A 135 -28.40 13.22 -8.16
C ASN A 135 -29.67 12.89 -7.33
N GLN A 136 -30.35 11.77 -7.63
CA GLN A 136 -31.56 11.26 -6.96
C GLN A 136 -31.31 10.03 -6.07
N ILE A 137 -30.07 9.50 -5.95
CA ILE A 137 -29.76 8.36 -5.06
C ILE A 137 -30.11 8.70 -3.61
N GLU A 138 -29.98 9.96 -3.22
CA GLU A 138 -30.20 10.39 -1.83
C GLU A 138 -31.64 10.14 -1.33
N ASN A 139 -32.62 9.93 -2.23
CA ASN A 139 -34.02 9.75 -1.82
C ASN A 139 -34.62 8.35 -2.07
N ASN A 140 -34.07 7.52 -2.97
CA ASN A 140 -34.75 6.26 -3.38
C ASN A 140 -33.87 4.99 -3.45
N ILE A 141 -32.56 5.06 -3.22
CA ILE A 141 -31.70 3.86 -3.29
C ILE A 141 -31.07 3.62 -1.91
N LYS A 142 -31.62 2.64 -1.19
CA LYS A 142 -31.02 2.14 0.04
C LYS A 142 -29.80 1.30 -0.29
N ILE A 143 -28.62 1.74 0.12
CA ILE A 143 -27.41 0.92 0.03
C ILE A 143 -27.30 0.11 1.32
N GLU A 144 -27.45 -1.21 1.22
CA GLU A 144 -27.24 -2.11 2.34
C GLU A 144 -25.78 -2.14 2.76
N ASN A 145 -25.52 -2.54 4.01
CA ASN A 145 -24.17 -2.72 4.51
C ASN A 145 -23.48 -3.89 3.79
N ILE A 146 -22.19 -3.75 3.50
CA ILE A 146 -21.37 -4.86 3.01
C ILE A 146 -21.39 -5.99 4.05
N ILE A 147 -21.71 -7.19 3.56
CA ILE A 147 -21.63 -8.43 4.33
C ILE A 147 -20.15 -8.75 4.59
N GLY A 148 -19.76 -8.69 5.86
CA GLY A 148 -18.45 -9.10 6.33
C GLY A 148 -18.36 -10.61 6.60
N MET A 149 -17.13 -11.08 6.82
CA MET A 149 -16.79 -12.44 7.24
C MET A 149 -16.43 -12.41 8.72
N GLU A 150 -16.89 -13.39 9.49
CA GLU A 150 -16.59 -13.50 10.93
C GLU A 150 -15.08 -13.70 11.19
N ASN A 151 -14.43 -14.53 10.37
CA ASN A 151 -12.98 -14.75 10.42
C ASN A 151 -12.34 -14.44 9.04
N PRO A 152 -11.81 -13.21 8.81
CA PRO A 152 -11.39 -12.74 7.49
C PRO A 152 -10.03 -13.30 7.02
N TRP A 153 -9.74 -14.57 7.34
CA TRP A 153 -8.47 -15.24 7.07
C TRP A 153 -8.67 -16.59 6.41
N GLN A 154 -7.66 -17.04 5.66
CA GLN A 154 -7.62 -18.38 5.03
C GLN A 154 -8.82 -18.70 4.12
N TYR A 155 -9.52 -17.68 3.62
CA TYR A 155 -10.73 -17.84 2.81
C TYR A 155 -10.45 -18.30 1.36
N ARG A 156 -9.20 -18.24 0.89
CA ARG A 156 -8.86 -18.52 -0.51
C ARG A 156 -8.69 -20.04 -0.70
N ASN A 157 -9.59 -20.65 -1.46
CA ASN A 157 -9.57 -22.09 -1.75
C ASN A 157 -8.66 -22.50 -2.93
N LYS A 158 -8.14 -21.52 -3.69
CA LYS A 158 -7.23 -21.74 -4.82
C LYS A 158 -6.07 -20.75 -4.75
N ALA A 159 -4.85 -21.25 -4.89
CA ALA A 159 -3.65 -20.43 -5.05
C ALA A 159 -2.90 -20.85 -6.32
N GLU A 160 -2.29 -19.87 -6.99
CA GLU A 160 -1.44 -20.06 -8.16
C GLU A 160 -0.09 -19.45 -7.83
N PHE A 161 0.97 -20.25 -7.97
CA PHE A 161 2.33 -19.87 -7.63
C PHE A 161 3.20 -19.94 -8.90
N PRO A 162 3.71 -18.80 -9.40
CA PRO A 162 4.80 -18.84 -10.36
C PRO A 162 6.01 -19.57 -9.78
N ILE A 163 6.65 -20.36 -10.64
CA ILE A 163 7.89 -21.07 -10.35
C ILE A 163 8.94 -20.55 -11.33
N GLY A 164 10.12 -20.19 -10.84
CA GLY A 164 11.20 -19.70 -11.67
C GLY A 164 12.55 -19.83 -11.00
N SER A 165 13.62 -19.71 -11.79
CA SER A 165 14.98 -19.67 -11.28
C SER A 165 15.46 -18.23 -11.13
N ILE A 166 16.01 -17.86 -9.98
CA ILE A 166 16.70 -16.57 -9.82
C ILE A 166 18.12 -16.76 -10.32
N PHE A 167 18.44 -16.21 -11.50
CA PHE A 167 19.81 -16.18 -12.00
C PHE A 167 20.52 -14.99 -11.34
N ASP A 168 21.09 -15.20 -10.16
CA ASP A 168 21.84 -14.17 -9.46
C ASP A 168 23.15 -13.89 -10.23
N SER A 169 23.26 -12.71 -10.85
CA SER A 169 24.46 -12.29 -11.58
C SER A 169 25.68 -12.07 -10.67
N THR A 170 25.52 -12.18 -9.35
CA THR A 170 26.60 -12.17 -8.37
C THR A 170 27.06 -13.56 -7.91
N PHE A 171 26.47 -14.65 -8.39
CA PHE A 171 26.92 -16.00 -8.06
C PHE A 171 27.92 -16.50 -9.12
N ASN A 172 29.20 -16.57 -8.75
CA ASN A 172 30.23 -17.18 -9.59
C ASN A 172 29.83 -18.60 -9.98
N LEU A 173 29.76 -18.85 -11.30
CA LEU A 173 29.65 -20.16 -11.92
C LEU A 173 30.82 -21.05 -11.47
N THR A 174 30.66 -21.74 -10.35
CA THR A 174 31.33 -23.02 -10.12
C THR A 174 30.26 -24.08 -10.31
N ALA A 175 30.24 -24.60 -11.54
CA ALA A 175 29.31 -25.61 -12.00
C ALA A 175 29.66 -26.96 -11.36
N ASP A 176 29.12 -27.21 -10.16
CA ASP A 176 28.97 -28.57 -9.66
C ASP A 176 27.51 -29.00 -9.88
N SER A 177 27.34 -29.93 -10.82
CA SER A 177 26.09 -30.45 -11.38
C SER A 177 25.19 -31.24 -10.40
N LYS A 178 25.27 -30.93 -9.10
CA LYS A 178 24.42 -31.47 -8.02
C LYS A 178 23.68 -30.38 -7.23
N THR A 179 23.91 -29.09 -7.48
CA THR A 179 23.30 -27.96 -6.73
C THR A 179 22.35 -27.07 -7.55
N ASP A 180 21.95 -27.44 -8.77
CA ASP A 180 21.00 -26.67 -9.58
C ASP A 180 19.57 -26.62 -9.00
N SER A 181 19.24 -27.56 -8.11
CA SER A 181 17.97 -27.58 -7.37
C SER A 181 17.87 -26.51 -6.27
N GLN A 182 18.94 -25.76 -5.98
CA GLN A 182 18.93 -24.71 -4.96
C GLN A 182 18.49 -23.32 -5.46
N ASN A 183 18.28 -23.14 -6.77
CA ASN A 183 17.90 -21.85 -7.37
C ASN A 183 16.44 -21.80 -7.84
N LEU A 184 15.63 -22.81 -7.56
CA LEU A 184 14.19 -22.81 -7.90
C LEU A 184 13.38 -22.15 -6.79
N HIS A 185 12.65 -21.10 -7.16
CA HIS A 185 11.79 -20.34 -6.26
C HIS A 185 10.34 -20.45 -6.71
N ALA A 186 9.45 -20.69 -5.76
CA ALA A 186 8.00 -20.60 -5.94
C ALA A 186 7.44 -19.57 -4.96
N GLY A 187 6.48 -18.76 -5.39
CA GLY A 187 5.95 -17.72 -4.52
C GLY A 187 4.99 -16.78 -5.23
N PHE A 188 4.98 -15.51 -4.84
CA PHE A 188 4.13 -14.49 -5.46
C PHE A 188 4.96 -13.44 -6.17
N TYR A 189 4.40 -12.83 -7.22
CA TYR A 189 5.03 -11.70 -7.85
C TYR A 189 5.09 -10.48 -6.93
N LYS A 190 6.24 -9.82 -6.91
CA LYS A 190 6.42 -8.49 -6.32
C LYS A 190 5.57 -7.48 -7.07
N LYS A 191 4.96 -6.56 -6.33
CA LYS A 191 4.00 -5.58 -6.84
C LYS A 191 4.51 -4.86 -8.09
N LYS A 192 3.73 -4.88 -9.18
CA LYS A 192 4.05 -4.28 -10.50
C LYS A 192 5.29 -4.87 -11.21
N THR A 193 5.73 -6.09 -10.87
CA THR A 193 6.87 -6.77 -11.53
C THR A 193 6.58 -8.26 -11.78
N HIS A 194 7.49 -8.97 -12.46
CA HIS A 194 7.51 -10.44 -12.56
C HIS A 194 8.60 -11.07 -11.69
N GLU A 195 9.15 -10.33 -10.73
CA GLU A 195 10.11 -10.84 -9.74
C GLU A 195 9.37 -11.73 -8.73
N ILE A 196 9.83 -12.97 -8.54
CA ILE A 196 9.22 -13.92 -7.60
C ILE A 196 9.76 -13.66 -6.19
N ILE A 197 8.85 -13.39 -5.26
CA ILE A 197 9.14 -13.36 -3.82
C ILE A 197 8.79 -14.73 -3.27
N SER A 198 9.80 -15.43 -2.76
CA SER A 198 9.60 -16.69 -2.02
C SER A 198 8.90 -16.39 -0.70
N THR A 199 7.81 -17.10 -0.43
CA THR A 199 7.03 -17.05 0.82
C THR A 199 7.59 -18.01 1.85
#